data_AF-A0A0C4WNJ3-F1
#
_entry.id   AF-A0A0C4WNJ3-F1
#
_cell.length_a   1.000
_cell.length_b   1.000
_cell.length_c   1.000
_cell.angle_alpha   90.00
_cell.angle_beta   90.00
_cell.angle_gamma   90.00
#
_symmetry.space_group_name_H-M   'P 1'
#
loop_
_entity.id
_entity.type
_entity.pdbx_description
1 polymer ?
#
loop_
_entity_poly.entity_id
_entity_poly.type
_entity_poly.pdbx_seq_one_letter_code
_entity_poly.pdbx_strand_id
1 'polypeptide(L)'
;MTPQELKSILSSGLLSFPVTDFDAAGNFNAESYARRLEWLAPYGASALFAAGGTGEFFSLDIHEYPQIIKTAVDTCAGSVPILAGVGGPTRQAIHMAREAERLGAKGLLILPHYLTEASQEGVAAHVEAICKSVKIGVVVYNRNVCRLTPSLLEQLAERCPTSTSASPR
;
A
#
# COMPACT_ATOMS: atom_id res chain seq x y z
N MET A 1 -14.18 -5.13 2.93
CA MET A 1 -13.58 -4.38 4.03
C MET A 1 -13.80 -2.91 3.74
N THR A 2 -14.42 -2.18 4.67
CA THR A 2 -14.63 -0.74 4.57
C THR A 2 -13.37 0.01 5.03
N PRO A 3 -13.18 1.28 4.63
CA PRO A 3 -12.10 2.12 5.17
C PRO A 3 -12.12 2.23 6.70
N GLN A 4 -13.30 2.22 7.33
CA GLN A 4 -13.42 2.29 8.79
C GLN A 4 -12.95 1.00 9.48
N GLU A 5 -13.25 -0.17 8.90
CA GLU A 5 -12.72 -1.46 9.36
C GLU A 5 -11.20 -1.50 9.21
N LEU A 6 -10.67 -1.02 8.08
CA LEU A 6 -9.23 -0.92 7.87
C LEU A 6 -8.55 -0.06 8.96
N LYS A 7 -9.12 1.11 9.28
CA LYS A 7 -8.63 1.98 10.35
C LYS A 7 -8.54 1.26 11.69
N SER A 8 -9.56 0.47 12.03
CA SER A 8 -9.56 -0.34 13.26
C SER A 8 -8.42 -1.36 13.26
N ILE A 9 -8.23 -2.10 12.16
CA ILE A 9 -7.19 -3.12 12.03
C ILE A 9 -5.78 -2.51 12.12
N LEU A 10 -5.57 -1.36 11.47
CA LEU A 10 -4.28 -0.66 11.49
C LEU A 10 -3.90 -0.14 12.88
N SER A 11 -4.87 0.04 13.78
CA SER A 11 -4.65 0.53 15.15
C SER A 11 -4.64 -0.58 16.21
N SER A 12 -4.91 -1.83 15.83
CA SER A 12 -5.13 -2.93 16.78
C SER A 12 -3.92 -3.84 17.00
N GLY A 13 -2.83 -3.69 16.25
CA GLY A 13 -1.69 -4.60 16.34
C GLY A 13 -0.48 -4.24 15.50
N LEU A 14 0.44 -5.20 15.41
CA LEU A 14 1.69 -5.07 14.65
C LEU A 14 1.40 -5.07 13.15
N LEU A 15 2.07 -4.19 12.41
CA LEU A 15 2.03 -4.14 10.96
C LEU A 15 3.27 -4.82 10.39
N SER A 16 3.09 -5.76 9.46
CA SER A 16 4.21 -6.49 8.86
C SER A 16 4.46 -6.06 7.41
N PHE A 17 5.73 -5.88 7.07
CA PHE A 17 6.20 -5.45 5.75
C PHE A 17 7.18 -6.51 5.22
N PRO A 18 6.67 -7.62 4.63
CA PRO A 18 7.51 -8.70 4.14
C PRO A 18 8.40 -8.25 2.99
N VAL A 19 9.62 -8.78 2.94
CA VAL A 19 10.49 -8.69 1.75
C VAL A 19 9.83 -9.43 0.59
N THR A 20 10.07 -8.96 -0.64
CA THR A 20 9.66 -9.66 -1.86
C THR A 20 10.75 -10.67 -2.19
N ASP A 21 10.37 -11.93 -2.42
CA ASP A 21 11.35 -12.98 -2.70
C ASP A 21 11.65 -13.04 -4.19
N PHE A 22 12.93 -13.13 -4.53
CA PHE A 22 13.42 -13.29 -5.90
C PHE A 22 14.25 -14.58 -6.03
N ASP A 23 14.29 -15.16 -7.23
CA ASP A 23 15.16 -16.28 -7.56
C ASP A 23 16.60 -15.82 -7.89
N ALA A 24 17.49 -16.78 -8.18
CA ALA A 24 18.88 -16.48 -8.50
C ALA A 24 19.06 -15.71 -9.83
N ALA A 25 18.04 -15.65 -10.68
CA ALA A 25 18.01 -14.86 -11.90
C ALA A 25 17.36 -13.47 -11.69
N GLY A 26 16.90 -13.17 -10.48
CA GLY A 26 16.27 -11.91 -10.13
C GLY A 26 14.78 -11.82 -10.46
N ASN A 27 14.13 -12.91 -10.85
CA ASN A 27 12.68 -12.92 -11.10
C ASN A 27 11.91 -13.12 -9.79
N PHE A 28 10.73 -12.53 -9.67
CA PHE A 28 9.83 -12.80 -8.55
C PHE A 28 9.61 -14.31 -8.32
N ASN A 29 9.89 -14.78 -7.10
CA ASN A 29 9.74 -16.16 -6.68
C ASN A 29 8.46 -16.34 -5.85
N ALA A 30 7.35 -16.61 -6.55
CA ALA A 30 6.02 -16.73 -5.94
C ALA A 30 5.93 -17.84 -4.88
N GLU A 31 6.56 -18.99 -5.12
CA GLU A 31 6.52 -20.13 -4.18
C GLU A 31 7.26 -19.82 -2.88
N SER A 32 8.45 -19.21 -2.96
CA SER A 32 9.18 -18.79 -1.78
C SER A 32 8.44 -17.69 -1.02
N TYR A 33 7.89 -16.72 -1.75
CA TYR A 33 7.12 -15.63 -1.16
C TYR A 33 5.87 -16.14 -0.43
N ALA A 34 5.10 -17.05 -1.04
CA ALA A 34 3.93 -17.66 -0.40
C ALA A 34 4.30 -18.39 0.90
N ARG A 35 5.33 -19.24 0.89
CA ARG A 35 5.82 -19.93 2.10
C ARG A 35 6.24 -18.96 3.20
N ARG A 36 6.87 -17.83 2.84
CA ARG A 36 7.20 -16.77 3.81
C ARG A 36 5.95 -16.18 4.45
N LEU A 37 4.94 -15.87 3.65
CA LEU A 37 3.69 -15.28 4.15
C LEU A 37 2.92 -16.25 5.05
N GLU A 38 2.85 -17.53 4.68
CA GLU A 38 2.28 -18.60 5.51
C GLU A 38 3.00 -18.71 6.85
N TRP A 39 4.34 -18.64 6.83
CA TRP A 39 5.15 -18.64 8.05
C TRP A 39 4.93 -17.40 8.91
N LEU A 40 4.73 -16.22 8.30
CA LEU A 40 4.48 -14.97 9.04
C LEU A 40 3.07 -14.90 9.65
N ALA A 41 2.06 -15.49 9.00
CA ALA A 41 0.65 -15.42 9.40
C ALA A 41 0.38 -15.73 10.89
N PRO A 42 0.94 -16.79 11.52
CA PRO A 42 0.65 -17.12 12.92
C PRO A 42 1.24 -16.15 13.95
N TYR A 43 2.12 -15.22 13.57
CA TYR A 43 2.77 -14.29 14.51
C TYR A 43 1.91 -13.06 14.87
N GLY A 44 0.66 -12.99 14.42
CA GLY A 44 -0.33 -12.03 14.94
C GLY A 44 -0.21 -10.60 14.39
N ALA A 45 0.34 -10.42 13.18
CA ALA A 45 0.26 -9.15 12.49
C ALA A 45 -1.20 -8.81 12.17
N SER A 46 -1.64 -7.58 12.47
CA SER A 46 -3.02 -7.16 12.17
C SER A 46 -3.21 -6.87 10.67
N ALA A 47 -2.15 -6.47 9.98
CA ALA A 47 -2.13 -6.31 8.53
C ALA A 47 -0.73 -6.57 7.94
N LEU A 48 -0.71 -6.96 6.67
CA LEU A 48 0.51 -7.15 5.88
C LEU A 48 0.55 -6.15 4.73
N PHE A 49 1.72 -5.56 4.49
CA PHE A 49 1.96 -4.58 3.42
C PHE A 49 2.81 -5.23 2.31
N ALA A 50 2.16 -5.68 1.24
CA ALA A 50 2.82 -6.27 0.09
C ALA A 50 3.34 -5.18 -0.86
N ALA A 51 4.50 -5.42 -1.48
CA ALA A 51 5.19 -4.45 -2.34
C ALA A 51 5.31 -3.06 -1.66
N GLY A 52 5.63 -3.03 -0.36
CA GLY A 52 5.98 -1.81 0.37
C GLY A 52 7.45 -1.43 0.17
N GLY A 53 7.96 -0.49 0.98
CA GLY A 53 9.38 -0.13 0.94
C GLY A 53 10.32 -1.32 1.23
N THR A 54 10.03 -2.10 2.28
CA THR A 54 10.78 -3.34 2.61
C THR A 54 10.58 -4.44 1.57
N GLY A 55 9.43 -4.45 0.88
CA GLY A 55 9.15 -5.33 -0.26
C GLY A 55 9.75 -4.82 -1.57
N GLU A 56 10.72 -3.91 -1.51
CA GLU A 56 11.47 -3.37 -2.65
C GLU A 56 10.61 -2.78 -3.76
N PHE A 57 9.48 -2.15 -3.42
CA PHE A 57 8.57 -1.49 -4.36
C PHE A 57 9.28 -0.70 -5.48
N PHE A 58 10.33 0.02 -5.11
CA PHE A 58 11.10 0.90 -6.00
C PHE A 58 11.99 0.17 -7.01
N SER A 59 12.10 -1.17 -6.91
CA SER A 59 12.87 -2.03 -7.81
C SER A 59 11.99 -2.96 -8.64
N LEU A 60 10.68 -3.01 -8.38
CA LEU A 60 9.77 -3.96 -9.04
C LEU A 60 9.47 -3.55 -10.48
N ASP A 61 9.47 -4.53 -11.38
CA ASP A 61 8.95 -4.34 -12.72
C ASP A 61 7.41 -4.29 -12.74
N ILE A 62 6.86 -3.64 -13.77
CA ILE A 62 5.42 -3.50 -13.98
C ILE A 62 4.70 -4.85 -14.10
N HIS A 63 5.39 -5.89 -14.60
CA HIS A 63 4.84 -7.24 -14.76
C HIS A 63 4.93 -8.09 -13.50
N GLU A 64 5.81 -7.74 -12.56
CA GLU A 64 5.96 -8.44 -11.28
C GLU A 64 4.91 -7.99 -10.26
N TYR A 65 4.62 -6.69 -10.22
CA TYR A 65 3.72 -6.11 -9.23
C TYR A 65 2.36 -6.83 -9.11
N PRO A 66 1.61 -7.09 -10.20
CA PRO A 66 0.34 -7.82 -10.10
C PRO A 66 0.50 -9.24 -9.53
N GLN A 67 1.61 -9.92 -9.87
CA GLN A 67 1.88 -11.28 -9.39
C GLN A 67 2.17 -11.29 -7.89
N ILE A 68 2.95 -10.32 -7.41
CA ILE A 68 3.26 -10.14 -5.98
C ILE A 68 1.99 -9.88 -5.18
N ILE A 69 1.17 -8.91 -5.62
CA ILE A 69 -0.08 -8.57 -4.94
C ILE A 69 -1.04 -9.76 -4.94
N LYS A 70 -1.22 -10.42 -6.08
CA LYS A 70 -2.10 -11.59 -6.17
C LYS A 70 -1.63 -12.73 -5.26
N THR A 71 -0.32 -13.03 -5.27
CA THR A 71 0.25 -14.08 -4.41
C THR A 71 0.02 -13.76 -2.94
N ALA A 72 0.25 -12.51 -2.52
CA ALA A 72 0.00 -12.11 -1.15
C ALA A 72 -1.47 -12.20 -0.75
N VAL A 73 -2.38 -11.73 -1.61
CA VAL A 73 -3.82 -11.77 -1.34
C VAL A 73 -4.33 -13.20 -1.24
N ASP A 74 -3.95 -14.06 -2.18
CA ASP A 74 -4.40 -15.46 -2.22
C ASP A 74 -3.85 -16.24 -1.02
N THR A 75 -2.56 -16.07 -0.70
CA THR A 75 -1.90 -16.80 0.38
C THR A 75 -2.44 -16.40 1.76
N CYS A 76 -2.73 -15.11 1.96
CA CYS A 76 -3.22 -14.59 3.23
C CYS A 76 -4.75 -14.53 3.32
N ALA A 77 -5.47 -15.07 2.33
CA ALA A 77 -6.92 -15.02 2.26
C ALA A 77 -7.56 -15.63 3.53
N GLY A 78 -8.41 -14.84 4.19
CA GLY A 78 -9.08 -15.24 5.43
C GLY A 78 -8.24 -15.14 6.71
N SER A 79 -6.92 -14.94 6.60
CA SER A 79 -6.00 -14.87 7.74
C SER A 79 -5.67 -13.43 8.13
N VAL A 80 -5.18 -12.63 7.19
CA VAL A 80 -4.70 -11.26 7.45
C VAL A 80 -4.91 -10.39 6.20
N PRO A 81 -5.44 -9.16 6.33
CA PRO A 81 -5.65 -8.30 5.19
C PRO A 81 -4.33 -7.79 4.61
N ILE A 82 -4.29 -7.76 3.27
CA ILE A 82 -3.18 -7.20 2.51
C ILE A 82 -3.46 -5.74 2.17
N LEU A 83 -2.49 -4.87 2.45
CA LEU A 83 -2.39 -3.54 1.86
C LEU A 83 -1.29 -3.55 0.80
N ALA A 84 -1.56 -2.93 -0.35
CA ALA A 84 -0.60 -2.86 -1.45
C ALA A 84 0.14 -1.53 -1.46
N GLY A 85 1.46 -1.54 -1.63
CA GLY A 85 2.21 -0.32 -1.94
C GLY A 85 1.87 0.20 -3.34
N VAL A 86 1.69 1.51 -3.48
CA VAL A 86 1.48 2.21 -4.76
C VAL A 86 2.29 3.50 -4.74
N GLY A 87 2.71 4.01 -5.89
CA GLY A 87 3.54 5.22 -5.94
C GLY A 87 3.97 5.59 -7.35
N GLY A 88 4.97 6.47 -7.44
CA GLY A 88 5.44 7.00 -8.72
C GLY A 88 4.53 8.13 -9.25
N PRO A 89 4.60 8.45 -10.56
CA PRO A 89 3.74 9.46 -11.17
C PRO A 89 2.24 9.15 -11.00
N THR A 90 1.40 10.18 -10.88
CA THR A 90 -0.03 10.05 -10.55
C THR A 90 -0.78 9.01 -11.40
N ARG A 91 -0.55 8.97 -12.72
CA ARG A 91 -1.23 8.02 -13.61
C ARG A 91 -0.80 6.57 -13.36
N GLN A 92 0.48 6.35 -13.04
CA GLN A 92 1.01 5.03 -12.68
C GLN A 92 0.45 4.60 -11.33
N ALA A 93 0.48 5.48 -10.32
CA ALA A 93 -0.06 5.19 -9.00
C ALA A 93 -1.56 4.82 -9.07
N ILE A 94 -2.35 5.53 -9.88
CA ILE A 94 -3.78 5.21 -10.13
C ILE A 94 -3.94 3.84 -10.80
N HIS A 95 -3.08 3.50 -11.77
CA HIS A 95 -3.12 2.19 -12.43
C HIS A 95 -2.85 1.06 -11.43
N MET A 96 -1.79 1.20 -10.62
CA MET A 96 -1.43 0.23 -9.58
C MET A 96 -2.51 0.12 -8.51
N ALA A 97 -3.09 1.25 -8.07
CA ALA A 97 -4.18 1.29 -7.09
C ALA A 97 -5.40 0.48 -7.55
N ARG A 98 -5.85 0.71 -8.79
CA ARG A 98 -6.97 -0.03 -9.38
C ARG A 98 -6.66 -1.52 -9.55
N GLU A 99 -5.44 -1.84 -9.96
CA GLU A 99 -5.03 -3.23 -10.13
C GLU A 99 -4.96 -3.97 -8.80
N ALA A 100 -4.38 -3.35 -7.76
CA ALA A 100 -4.35 -3.92 -6.42
C ALA A 100 -5.76 -4.14 -5.85
N GLU A 101 -6.67 -3.18 -6.03
CA GLU A 101 -8.09 -3.33 -5.65
C GLU A 101 -8.75 -4.49 -6.41
N ARG A 102 -8.54 -4.57 -7.73
CA ARG A 102 -9.06 -5.66 -8.59
C ARG A 102 -8.56 -7.04 -8.14
N LEU A 103 -7.31 -7.12 -7.69
CA LEU A 103 -6.69 -8.33 -7.18
C LEU A 103 -7.10 -8.67 -5.73
N GLY A 104 -7.86 -7.80 -5.07
CA GLY A 104 -8.49 -8.09 -3.78
C GLY A 104 -7.76 -7.50 -2.56
N ALA A 105 -6.77 -6.63 -2.74
CA ALA A 105 -6.16 -5.87 -1.65
C ALA A 105 -7.24 -5.13 -0.84
N LYS A 106 -7.03 -4.99 0.47
CA LYS A 106 -7.98 -4.37 1.40
C LYS A 106 -7.66 -2.92 1.72
N GLY A 107 -6.48 -2.46 1.33
CA GLY A 107 -6.11 -1.06 1.34
C GLY A 107 -4.84 -0.80 0.55
N LEU A 108 -4.45 0.47 0.49
CA LEU A 108 -3.25 0.93 -0.20
C LEU A 108 -2.33 1.69 0.76
N LEU A 109 -1.03 1.63 0.51
CA LEU A 109 -0.02 2.52 1.07
C LEU A 109 0.55 3.38 -0.07
N ILE A 110 0.32 4.69 -0.04
CA ILE A 110 0.85 5.62 -1.05
C ILE A 110 2.28 5.99 -0.68
N LEU A 111 3.26 5.46 -1.43
CA LEU A 111 4.65 5.89 -1.44
C LEU A 111 4.82 7.21 -2.21
N PRO A 112 5.93 7.94 -2.01
CA PRO A 112 6.16 9.21 -2.69
C PRO A 112 6.05 9.15 -4.23
N HIS A 113 5.63 10.27 -4.81
CA HIS A 113 5.80 10.51 -6.24
C HIS A 113 7.29 10.61 -6.61
N TYR A 114 7.59 10.44 -7.90
CA TYR A 114 8.96 10.27 -8.35
C TYR A 114 9.75 11.59 -8.40
N LEU A 115 10.91 11.58 -7.74
CA LEU A 115 12.03 12.52 -7.85
C LEU A 115 11.79 13.97 -7.40
N THR A 116 10.91 14.70 -8.08
CA THR A 116 10.82 16.16 -7.94
C THR A 116 10.09 16.57 -6.67
N GLU A 117 10.49 17.68 -6.07
CA GLU A 117 9.64 18.38 -5.09
C GLU A 117 8.39 18.92 -5.79
N ALA A 118 7.29 18.99 -5.05
CA ALA A 118 6.04 19.56 -5.49
C ALA A 118 5.49 20.52 -4.43
N SER A 119 4.65 21.48 -4.85
CA SER A 119 3.93 22.30 -3.88
C SER A 119 3.03 21.44 -3.00
N GLN A 120 2.66 21.96 -1.83
CA GLN A 120 1.75 21.27 -0.92
C GLN A 120 0.42 20.91 -1.59
N GLU A 121 -0.11 21.81 -2.42
CA GLU A 121 -1.33 21.61 -3.20
C GLU A 121 -1.13 20.53 -4.28
N GLY A 122 0.05 20.46 -4.90
CA GLY A 122 0.40 19.44 -5.87
C GLY A 122 0.46 18.04 -5.25
N VAL A 123 1.09 17.91 -4.08
CA VAL A 123 1.12 16.65 -3.31
C VAL A 123 -0.30 16.25 -2.90
N ALA A 124 -1.10 17.21 -2.43
CA ALA A 124 -2.48 16.95 -2.05
C ALA A 124 -3.32 16.47 -3.24
N ALA A 125 -3.21 17.13 -4.40
CA ALA A 125 -3.93 16.75 -5.61
C ALA A 125 -3.51 15.36 -6.12
N HIS A 126 -2.22 15.02 -6.02
CA HIS A 126 -1.70 13.69 -6.36
C HIS A 126 -2.35 12.60 -5.47
N VAL A 127 -2.33 12.78 -4.15
CA VAL A 127 -2.94 11.85 -3.20
C VAL A 127 -4.45 11.73 -3.41
N GLU A 128 -5.15 12.87 -3.56
CA GLU A 128 -6.60 12.91 -3.79
C GLU A 128 -7.00 12.15 -5.07
N ALA A 129 -6.22 12.30 -6.15
CA ALA A 129 -6.47 11.58 -7.40
C ALA A 129 -6.36 10.05 -7.23
N ILE A 130 -5.41 9.58 -6.42
CA ILE A 130 -5.27 8.15 -6.10
C ILE A 130 -6.44 7.69 -5.22
N CYS A 131 -6.78 8.43 -4.15
CA CYS A 131 -7.89 8.11 -3.27
C CYS A 131 -9.23 7.98 -4.00
N LYS A 132 -9.49 8.86 -4.98
CA LYS A 132 -10.72 8.84 -5.80
C LYS A 132 -10.75 7.74 -6.85
N SER A 133 -9.64 7.05 -7.08
CA SER A 133 -9.54 6.01 -8.10
C SER A 133 -9.97 4.61 -7.66
N VAL A 134 -10.15 4.42 -6.35
CA VAL A 134 -10.49 3.14 -5.69
C VAL A 134 -11.56 3.34 -4.61
N LYS A 135 -12.13 2.24 -4.11
CA LYS A 135 -13.11 2.20 -3.01
C LYS A 135 -12.50 1.69 -1.70
N ILE A 136 -11.38 0.96 -1.78
CA ILE A 136 -10.64 0.47 -0.61
C ILE A 136 -9.93 1.59 0.16
N GLY A 137 -9.56 1.29 1.41
CA GLY A 137 -8.93 2.28 2.28
C GLY A 137 -7.52 2.66 1.86
N VAL A 138 -7.09 3.89 2.15
CA VAL A 138 -5.79 4.44 1.71
C VAL A 138 -5.02 5.02 2.88
N VAL A 139 -3.75 4.64 2.99
CA VAL A 139 -2.78 5.19 3.95
C VAL A 139 -1.78 6.06 3.19
N VAL A 140 -1.65 7.32 3.60
CA VAL A 140 -0.66 8.25 3.03
C VAL A 140 0.67 8.08 3.76
N TYR A 141 1.75 7.78 3.04
CA TYR A 141 3.08 7.68 3.65
C TYR A 141 3.82 9.02 3.58
N ASN A 142 3.82 9.76 4.70
CA ASN A 142 4.45 11.07 4.80
C ASN A 142 5.99 10.94 4.90
N ARG A 143 6.72 11.04 3.78
CA ARG A 143 8.18 10.91 3.72
C ARG A 143 8.79 11.58 2.47
N ASN A 144 10.08 11.93 2.53
CA ASN A 144 10.84 12.50 1.41
C ASN A 144 10.13 13.71 0.76
N VAL A 145 9.95 13.69 -0.57
CA VAL A 145 9.26 14.75 -1.33
C VAL A 145 7.74 14.76 -1.15
N CYS A 146 7.17 13.74 -0.50
CA CYS A 146 5.74 13.64 -0.19
C CYS A 146 5.52 13.95 1.29
N ARG A 147 5.46 15.24 1.64
CA ARG A 147 5.28 15.73 3.02
C ARG A 147 4.12 16.69 3.11
N LEU A 148 2.93 16.19 3.42
CA LEU A 148 1.74 16.99 3.70
C LEU A 148 1.79 17.57 5.11
N THR A 149 1.37 18.82 5.24
CA THR A 149 1.09 19.42 6.55
C THR A 149 -0.11 18.74 7.22
N PRO A 150 -0.22 18.79 8.56
CA PRO A 150 -1.38 18.26 9.26
C PRO A 150 -2.71 18.84 8.76
N SER A 151 -2.77 20.15 8.51
CA SER A 151 -3.98 20.83 8.02
C SER A 151 -4.42 20.33 6.64
N LEU A 152 -3.49 20.12 5.71
CA LEU A 152 -3.82 19.58 4.40
C LEU A 152 -4.20 18.11 4.45
N LEU A 153 -3.57 17.33 5.33
CA LEU A 153 -3.94 15.94 5.53
C LEU A 153 -5.36 15.81 6.09
N GLU A 154 -5.76 16.69 7.01
CA GLU A 154 -7.13 16.77 7.54
C GLU A 154 -8.14 17.12 6.43
N GLN A 155 -7.87 18.15 5.65
CA GLN A 155 -8.72 18.51 4.49
C GLN A 155 -8.79 17.40 3.43
N LEU A 156 -7.71 16.63 3.23
CA LEU A 156 -7.73 15.47 2.36
C LEU A 156 -8.59 14.34 2.93
N ALA A 157 -8.54 14.10 4.24
CA ALA A 157 -9.37 13.09 4.90
C ALA A 157 -10.87 13.39 4.76
N GLU A 158 -11.26 14.65 4.84
CA GLU A 158 -12.65 15.09 4.61
C GLU A 158 -13.09 14.89 3.15
N ARG A 159 -12.21 15.21 2.19
CA ARG A 159 -12.50 15.07 0.74
C ARG A 159 -12.42 13.63 0.25
N CYS A 160 -11.69 12.78 0.96
CA CYS A 160 -11.44 11.38 0.62
C CYS A 160 -11.80 10.48 1.82
N PRO A 161 -13.08 10.10 1.98
CA PRO A 161 -13.53 9.22 3.07
C PRO A 161 -12.86 7.83 3.06
N THR A 162 -12.23 7.46 1.94
CA THR A 162 -11.39 6.26 1.81
C THR A 162 -10.04 6.39 2.49
N SER A 163 -9.56 7.61 2.77
CA SER A 163 -8.25 7.80 3.40
C SER A 163 -8.34 7.65 4.93
N THR A 164 -7.45 6.83 5.48
CA THR A 164 -7.29 6.64 6.92
C THR A 164 -5.94 7.21 7.32
N SER A 165 -5.93 8.38 7.98
CA SER A 165 -4.70 8.91 8.56
C SER A 165 -4.34 8.13 9.83
N ALA A 166 -3.16 7.52 9.84
CA ALA A 166 -2.54 7.05 11.08
C ALA A 166 -1.86 8.25 11.74
N SER A 167 -2.59 8.98 12.58
CA SER A 167 -1.98 9.97 13.46
C SER A 167 -1.32 9.22 14.63
N PRO A 168 -0.01 9.39 14.88
CA PRO A 168 0.57 8.93 16.13
C PRO A 168 -0.01 9.81 17.26
N ARG A 169 -0.59 9.16 18.27
CA ARG A 169 -0.87 9.82 19.54
C ARG A 169 0.43 10.22 20.21
#